data_AF-A0A941N3C0-F1
#
_entry.id   AF-A0A941N3C0-F1
#
_cell.length_a   1.000
_cell.length_b   1.000
_cell.length_c   1.000
_cell.angle_alpha   90.00
_cell.angle_beta   90.00
_cell.angle_gamma   90.00
#
_symmetry.space_group_name_H-M   'P 1'
#
loop_
_entity.id
_entity.type
_entity.pdbx_description
1 polymer ?
#
loop_
_entity_poly.entity_id
_entity_poly.type
_entity_poly.pdbx_seq_one_letter_code
_entity_poly.pdbx_strand_id
1 'polypeptide(L)'
;MSFFDFEEQIRFQQAWESIEIARPVQYSLFTFGESDLPYYLVCNPRSPAETVTIRKGEIKITRPLILTPDNVHPEFRNFFENAEEDVLARFFMQRTAAFSNLQFENLQGPSKIVTDSVEEAVAKLNRQLDRDEEDRVAILCAPSNLAGFAAFRYAAERVIRSAPDNINELRERGFLP
;
A
#
# COMPACT_ATOMS: atom_id res chain seq x y z
N MET A 1 -19.41 19.30 -7.77
CA MET A 1 -19.46 17.95 -7.19
C MET A 1 -20.84 17.37 -7.44
N SER A 2 -20.93 16.21 -8.07
CA SER A 2 -22.20 15.48 -8.25
C SER A 2 -22.51 14.67 -6.98
N PHE A 3 -23.76 14.25 -6.80
CA PHE A 3 -24.14 13.34 -5.70
C PHE A 3 -23.33 12.05 -5.69
N PHE A 4 -23.00 11.53 -6.87
CA PHE A 4 -22.18 10.31 -7.04
C PHE A 4 -20.75 10.48 -6.49
N ASP A 5 -20.11 11.61 -6.78
CA ASP A 5 -18.76 11.94 -6.29
C ASP A 5 -18.71 12.08 -4.75
N PHE A 6 -19.82 12.52 -4.14
CA PHE A 6 -19.95 12.61 -2.68
C PHE A 6 -20.07 11.23 -1.99
N GLU A 7 -20.85 10.31 -2.55
CA GLU A 7 -20.95 8.95 -2.02
C GLU A 7 -19.63 8.19 -2.12
N GLU A 8 -18.92 8.31 -3.25
CA GLU A 8 -17.59 7.72 -3.41
C GLU A 8 -16.59 8.31 -2.41
N GLN A 9 -16.65 9.62 -2.17
CA GLN A 9 -15.78 10.26 -1.18
C GLN A 9 -16.01 9.75 0.24
N ILE A 10 -17.27 9.54 0.66
CA ILE A 10 -17.58 8.98 1.98
C ILE A 10 -17.05 7.55 2.09
N ARG A 11 -17.30 6.71 1.08
CA ARG A 11 -16.81 5.31 1.06
C ARG A 11 -15.29 5.26 1.09
N PHE A 12 -14.64 6.11 0.30
CA PHE A 12 -13.19 6.25 0.31
C PHE A 12 -12.67 6.62 1.70
N GLN A 13 -13.26 7.63 2.32
CA GLN A 13 -12.85 8.08 3.65
C GLN A 13 -13.00 6.96 4.69
N GLN A 14 -14.14 6.27 4.71
CA GLN A 14 -14.39 5.14 5.62
C GLN A 14 -13.39 4.00 5.40
N ALA A 15 -13.15 3.61 4.15
CA ALA A 15 -12.19 2.56 3.82
C ALA A 15 -10.78 2.97 4.24
N TRP A 16 -10.39 4.21 3.94
CA TRP A 16 -9.10 4.78 4.33
C TRP A 16 -8.93 4.74 5.85
N GLU A 17 -9.88 5.28 6.62
CA GLU A 17 -9.83 5.35 8.09
C GLU A 17 -9.88 3.97 8.77
N SER A 18 -10.45 2.96 8.11
CA SER A 18 -10.49 1.59 8.64
C SER A 18 -9.16 0.82 8.56
N ILE A 19 -8.19 1.36 7.80
CA ILE A 19 -6.86 0.78 7.65
C ILE A 19 -5.90 1.45 8.65
N GLU A 20 -5.03 0.65 9.26
CA GLU A 20 -3.97 1.14 10.13
C GLU A 20 -2.61 0.61 9.67
N ILE A 21 -1.61 1.49 9.61
CA ILE A 21 -0.21 1.10 9.42
C ILE A 21 0.42 1.08 10.81
N ALA A 22 0.21 -0.03 11.53
CA ALA A 22 0.61 -0.19 12.94
C ALA A 22 2.13 -0.10 13.16
N ARG A 23 2.93 -0.49 12.15
CA ARG A 23 4.39 -0.28 12.12
C ARG A 23 4.78 0.33 10.78
N PRO A 24 5.01 1.65 10.69
CA PRO A 24 5.45 2.28 9.45
C PRO A 24 6.96 2.12 9.26
N VAL A 25 7.40 2.10 8.01
CA VAL A 25 8.82 2.16 7.64
C VAL A 25 9.23 3.60 7.34
N GLN A 26 10.51 3.93 7.50
CA GLN A 26 11.00 5.32 7.35
C GLN A 26 11.84 5.62 6.10
N TYR A 27 12.11 4.64 5.21
CA TYR A 27 13.01 4.83 4.06
C TYR A 27 12.31 5.31 2.78
N SER A 28 12.87 6.32 2.11
CA SER A 28 12.35 6.86 0.84
C SER A 28 12.46 5.86 -0.31
N LEU A 29 11.52 5.92 -1.25
CA LEU A 29 11.56 5.17 -2.49
C LEU A 29 12.61 5.76 -3.43
N PHE A 30 13.26 4.90 -4.22
CA PHE A 30 14.21 5.36 -5.21
C PHE A 30 13.54 6.16 -6.32
N THR A 31 14.26 7.14 -6.86
CA THR A 31 13.80 7.91 -8.02
C THR A 31 13.75 7.03 -9.26
N PHE A 32 14.68 6.09 -9.43
CA PHE A 32 14.71 5.14 -10.55
C PHE A 32 15.00 3.72 -10.05
N GLY A 33 14.54 2.72 -10.81
CA GLY A 33 14.73 1.32 -10.47
C GLY A 33 13.64 0.77 -9.58
N GLU A 34 13.97 -0.27 -8.82
CA GLU A 34 13.02 -1.03 -7.99
C GLU A 34 13.19 -0.70 -6.51
N SER A 35 12.08 -0.49 -5.82
CA SER A 35 12.00 -0.40 -4.37
C SER A 35 11.09 -1.51 -3.84
N ASP A 36 11.56 -2.22 -2.83
CA ASP A 36 10.80 -3.27 -2.16
C ASP A 36 10.18 -2.71 -0.87
N LEU A 37 8.90 -3.03 -0.65
CA LEU A 37 8.16 -2.68 0.54
C LEU A 37 7.58 -3.96 1.17
N PRO A 38 8.37 -4.69 1.97
CA PRO A 38 7.88 -5.87 2.67
C PRO A 38 6.90 -5.48 3.77
N TYR A 39 5.89 -6.34 3.98
CA TYR A 39 4.86 -6.11 4.98
C TYR A 39 4.30 -7.40 5.57
N TYR A 40 3.76 -7.29 6.77
CA TYR A 40 2.75 -8.19 7.31
C TYR A 40 1.38 -7.52 7.23
N LEU A 41 0.37 -8.26 6.80
CA LEU A 41 -1.02 -7.84 6.82
C LEU A 41 -1.78 -8.69 7.84
N VAL A 42 -2.35 -8.01 8.82
CA VAL A 42 -3.22 -8.58 9.86
C VAL A 42 -4.65 -8.18 9.51
N CYS A 43 -5.46 -9.16 9.12
CA CYS A 43 -6.85 -8.91 8.73
C CYS A 43 -7.82 -9.27 9.84
N ASN A 44 -8.70 -8.31 10.13
CA ASN A 44 -9.76 -8.44 11.11
C ASN A 44 -10.85 -9.38 10.56
N PRO A 45 -11.43 -10.25 11.39
CA PRO A 45 -12.57 -11.07 10.99
C PRO A 45 -13.81 -10.20 10.72
N ARG A 46 -14.58 -10.50 9.68
CA ARG A 46 -15.85 -9.78 9.38
C ARG A 46 -16.99 -10.19 10.30
N SER A 47 -16.88 -11.36 10.91
CA SER A 47 -17.89 -11.90 11.79
C SER A 47 -17.24 -12.57 13.01
N PRO A 48 -17.95 -12.70 14.15
CA PRO A 48 -17.43 -13.39 15.34
C PRO A 48 -17.02 -14.85 15.12
N ALA A 49 -17.44 -15.46 14.00
CA ALA A 49 -17.08 -16.83 13.62
C ALA A 49 -15.78 -16.90 12.79
N GLU A 50 -15.29 -15.77 12.30
CA GLU A 50 -14.01 -15.68 11.60
C GLU A 50 -12.87 -15.39 12.60
N THR A 51 -11.69 -15.87 12.25
CA THR A 51 -10.46 -15.68 13.00
C THR A 51 -9.56 -14.66 12.32
N VAL A 52 -8.71 -13.98 13.09
CA VAL A 52 -7.68 -13.09 12.54
C VAL A 52 -6.78 -13.88 11.60
N THR A 53 -6.43 -13.26 10.47
CA THR A 53 -5.49 -13.84 9.52
C THR A 53 -4.25 -12.97 9.41
N ILE A 54 -3.09 -13.61 9.31
CA ILE A 54 -1.81 -12.94 9.09
C ILE A 54 -1.24 -13.44 7.77
N ARG A 55 -0.82 -12.52 6.91
CA ARG A 55 -0.16 -12.82 5.65
C ARG A 55 1.13 -11.99 5.54
N LYS A 56 2.21 -12.59 5.06
CA LYS A 56 3.42 -11.85 4.65
C LYS A 56 3.29 -11.50 3.17
N GLY A 57 3.65 -10.28 2.80
CA GLY A 57 3.74 -9.86 1.42
C GLY A 57 4.89 -8.88 1.18
N GLU A 58 5.07 -8.52 -0.08
CA GLU A 58 6.05 -7.55 -0.54
C GLU A 58 5.49 -6.80 -1.74
N ILE A 59 5.57 -5.47 -1.71
CA ILE A 59 5.22 -4.65 -2.86
C ILE A 59 6.51 -4.25 -3.56
N LYS A 60 6.61 -4.59 -4.84
CA LYS A 60 7.66 -4.10 -5.74
C LYS A 60 7.16 -2.85 -6.44
N ILE A 61 7.89 -1.74 -6.29
CA ILE A 61 7.61 -0.47 -6.95
C ILE A 61 8.74 -0.18 -7.93
N THR A 62 8.42 -0.06 -9.21
CA THR A 62 9.38 0.22 -10.26
C THR A 62 9.10 1.59 -10.86
N ARG A 63 10.13 2.46 -10.91
CA ARG A 63 10.13 3.63 -11.79
C ARG A 63 11.08 3.38 -12.96
N PRO A 64 10.57 3.16 -14.19
CA PRO A 64 11.40 2.91 -15.36
C PRO A 64 12.17 4.18 -15.75
N LEU A 65 13.40 4.00 -16.22
CA LEU A 65 14.25 5.10 -16.71
C LEU A 65 13.76 5.64 -18.07
N ILE A 66 13.14 4.80 -18.89
CA ILE A 66 12.61 5.15 -20.21
C ILE A 66 11.10 5.28 -20.11
N LEU A 67 10.60 6.47 -20.43
CA LEU A 67 9.17 6.75 -20.53
C LEU A 67 8.74 6.53 -21.98
N THR A 68 7.92 5.51 -22.23
CA THR A 68 7.18 5.36 -23.49
C THR A 68 5.77 5.92 -23.32
N PRO A 69 5.11 6.41 -24.39
CA PRO A 69 3.75 6.95 -24.30
C PRO A 69 2.73 6.00 -23.67
N ASP A 70 2.93 4.69 -23.82
CA ASP A 70 2.03 3.65 -23.28
C ASP A 70 2.19 3.42 -21.77
N ASN A 71 3.33 3.83 -21.18
CA ASN A 71 3.66 3.60 -19.76
C ASN A 71 3.43 4.85 -18.89
N VAL A 72 2.61 5.80 -19.35
CA VAL A 72 2.40 7.09 -18.65
C VAL A 72 1.47 6.93 -17.44
N HIS A 73 0.65 5.88 -17.43
CA HIS A 73 -0.27 5.57 -16.35
C HIS A 73 0.36 4.62 -15.33
N PRO A 74 0.04 4.74 -14.03
CA PRO A 74 0.49 3.76 -13.07
C PRO A 74 -0.16 2.40 -13.31
N GLU A 75 0.61 1.34 -13.15
CA GLU A 75 0.17 -0.04 -13.33
C GLU A 75 0.16 -0.77 -11.99
N PHE A 76 -0.91 -1.50 -11.69
CA PHE A 76 -1.03 -2.30 -10.47
C PHE A 76 -1.27 -3.76 -10.83
N ARG A 77 -0.39 -4.64 -10.35
CA ARG A 77 -0.49 -6.08 -10.51
C ARG A 77 -0.69 -6.74 -9.16
N ASN A 78 -1.67 -7.64 -9.08
CA ASN A 78 -1.95 -8.49 -7.90
C ASN A 78 -2.31 -7.74 -6.61
N PHE A 79 -2.88 -6.53 -6.71
CA PHE A 79 -3.30 -5.76 -5.53
C PHE A 79 -4.71 -6.08 -5.05
N PHE A 80 -5.69 -5.95 -5.94
CA PHE A 80 -7.10 -5.88 -5.57
C PHE A 80 -7.77 -7.23 -5.73
N GLU A 81 -8.40 -7.71 -4.66
CA GLU A 81 -9.11 -8.99 -4.63
C GLU A 81 -10.58 -8.82 -5.07
N ASN A 82 -11.09 -7.59 -5.10
CA ASN A 82 -12.45 -7.27 -5.49
C ASN A 82 -12.56 -5.90 -6.21
N ALA A 83 -13.71 -5.68 -6.85
CA ALA A 83 -13.95 -4.46 -7.65
C ALA A 83 -14.06 -3.19 -6.79
N GLU A 84 -14.46 -3.29 -5.53
CA GLU A 84 -14.58 -2.15 -4.63
C GLU A 84 -13.20 -1.54 -4.34
N GLU A 85 -12.21 -2.37 -4.03
CA GLU A 85 -10.83 -1.93 -3.79
C GLU A 85 -10.23 -1.21 -5.01
N ASP A 86 -10.48 -1.69 -6.23
CA ASP A 86 -10.02 -1.05 -7.47
C ASP A 86 -10.67 0.33 -7.67
N VAL A 87 -11.97 0.47 -7.40
CA VAL A 87 -12.67 1.76 -7.46
C VAL A 87 -12.06 2.75 -6.45
N LEU A 88 -11.83 2.30 -5.21
CA LEU A 88 -11.22 3.13 -4.16
C LEU A 88 -9.81 3.61 -4.53
N ALA A 89 -8.99 2.71 -5.08
CA ALA A 89 -7.64 3.05 -5.52
C ALA A 89 -7.65 4.04 -6.69
N ARG A 90 -8.52 3.83 -7.69
CA ARG A 90 -8.69 4.78 -8.81
C ARG A 90 -9.17 6.14 -8.34
N PHE A 91 -10.14 6.17 -7.41
CA PHE A 91 -10.64 7.40 -6.82
C PHE A 91 -9.50 8.21 -6.19
N PHE A 92 -8.58 7.56 -5.49
CA PHE A 92 -7.39 8.20 -4.94
C PHE A 92 -6.45 8.71 -6.03
N MET A 93 -6.07 7.85 -6.98
CA MET A 93 -5.06 8.17 -7.99
C MET A 93 -5.45 9.32 -8.91
N GLN A 94 -6.73 9.45 -9.26
CA GLN A 94 -7.22 10.57 -10.07
C GLN A 94 -6.96 11.94 -9.43
N ARG A 95 -6.68 11.97 -8.11
CA ARG A 95 -6.45 13.19 -7.33
C ARG A 95 -4.98 13.42 -7.01
N THR A 96 -4.06 12.58 -7.50
CA THR A 96 -2.63 12.70 -7.21
C THR A 96 -1.74 12.32 -8.39
N ALA A 97 -0.86 13.24 -8.78
CA ALA A 97 0.13 13.00 -9.84
C ALA A 97 1.35 12.19 -9.36
N ALA A 98 1.47 11.91 -8.06
CA ALA A 98 2.64 11.26 -7.47
C ALA A 98 2.90 9.84 -8.00
N PHE A 99 1.88 9.21 -8.60
CA PHE A 99 1.94 7.85 -9.13
C PHE A 99 2.43 7.77 -10.58
N SER A 100 2.64 8.92 -11.23
CA SER A 100 2.95 8.94 -12.67
C SER A 100 4.14 8.04 -12.99
N ASN A 101 3.97 7.17 -14.00
CA ASN A 101 4.99 6.24 -14.48
C ASN A 101 5.49 5.23 -13.43
N LEU A 102 4.67 4.85 -12.44
CA LEU A 102 5.03 3.81 -11.47
C LEU A 102 4.35 2.48 -11.80
N GLN A 103 5.13 1.41 -11.75
CA GLN A 103 4.61 0.05 -11.81
C GLN A 103 4.66 -0.57 -10.42
N PHE A 104 3.55 -1.15 -9.99
CA PHE A 104 3.40 -1.80 -8.71
C PHE A 104 3.06 -3.27 -8.93
N GLU A 105 3.74 -4.15 -8.20
CA GLU A 105 3.39 -5.56 -8.11
C GLU A 105 3.33 -5.96 -6.65
N ASN A 106 2.20 -6.52 -6.23
CA ASN A 106 2.04 -7.03 -4.88
C ASN A 106 2.21 -8.56 -4.86
N LEU A 107 3.28 -9.02 -4.22
CA LEU A 107 3.60 -10.42 -4.05
C LEU A 107 3.10 -10.87 -2.68
N GLN A 108 2.10 -11.74 -2.67
CA GLN A 108 1.43 -12.17 -1.45
C GLN A 108 1.71 -13.65 -1.14
N GLY A 109 2.15 -13.91 0.09
CA GLY A 109 2.36 -15.26 0.60
C GLY A 109 1.06 -15.92 1.09
N PRO A 110 1.14 -17.16 1.59
CA PRO A 110 -0.01 -17.84 2.18
C PRO A 110 -0.49 -17.11 3.46
N SER A 111 -1.80 -17.11 3.69
CA SER A 111 -2.40 -16.62 4.94
C SER A 111 -2.38 -17.69 6.02
N LYS A 112 -2.04 -17.29 7.24
CA LYS A 112 -2.13 -18.11 8.45
C LYS A 112 -3.28 -17.61 9.31
N ILE A 113 -4.17 -18.51 9.71
CA ILE A 113 -5.20 -18.25 10.70
C ILE A 113 -4.58 -18.25 12.10
N VAL A 114 -4.93 -17.25 12.91
CA VAL A 114 -4.54 -17.16 14.32
C VAL A 114 -5.75 -16.94 15.20
N THR A 115 -5.69 -17.43 16.43
CA THR A 115 -6.74 -17.25 17.45
C THR A 115 -6.59 -15.96 18.24
N ASP A 116 -5.46 -15.27 18.06
CA ASP A 116 -5.12 -14.01 18.73
C ASP A 116 -6.04 -12.88 18.28
N SER A 117 -6.19 -11.85 19.11
CA SER A 117 -6.76 -10.58 18.65
C SER A 117 -5.83 -9.87 17.65
N VAL A 118 -6.33 -8.86 16.95
CA VAL A 118 -5.50 -8.06 16.03
C VAL A 118 -4.36 -7.40 16.79
N GLU A 119 -4.64 -6.84 17.98
CA GLU A 119 -3.67 -6.18 18.85
C GLU A 119 -2.59 -7.15 19.33
N GLU A 120 -2.99 -8.36 19.73
CA GLU A 120 -2.05 -9.40 20.16
C GLU A 120 -1.17 -9.89 19.00
N ALA A 121 -1.75 -10.07 17.81
CA ALA A 121 -1.02 -10.43 16.60
C ALA A 121 0.02 -9.36 16.22
N VAL A 122 -0.38 -8.08 16.22
CA VAL A 122 0.50 -6.93 15.97
C VAL A 122 1.61 -6.84 17.02
N ALA A 123 1.29 -7.02 18.30
CA ALA A 123 2.28 -6.99 19.37
C ALA A 123 3.31 -8.13 19.25
N LYS A 124 2.88 -9.33 18.87
CA LYS A 124 3.77 -10.47 18.61
C LYS A 124 4.68 -10.20 17.40
N LEU A 125 4.12 -9.69 16.30
CA LEU A 125 4.88 -9.33 15.10
C LEU A 125 5.92 -8.24 15.39
N ASN A 126 5.56 -7.19 16.14
CA ASN A 126 6.53 -6.16 16.54
C ASN A 126 7.68 -6.75 17.34
N ARG A 127 7.40 -7.54 18.39
CA ARG A 127 8.46 -8.19 19.20
C ARG A 127 9.33 -9.14 18.38
N GLN A 128 8.76 -9.77 17.36
CA GLN A 128 9.52 -10.62 16.44
C GLN A 128 10.45 -9.77 15.57
N LEU A 129 9.92 -8.76 14.88
CA LEU A 129 10.71 -7.88 14.01
C LEU A 129 11.81 -7.15 14.79
N ASP A 130 11.54 -6.71 16.02
CA ASP A 130 12.54 -6.05 16.86
C ASP A 130 13.67 -7.01 17.28
N ARG A 131 13.34 -8.29 17.52
CA ARG A 131 14.32 -9.33 17.83
C ARG A 131 15.19 -9.69 16.63
N ASP A 132 14.58 -9.69 15.46
CA ASP A 132 15.23 -10.03 14.19
C ASP A 132 15.98 -8.81 13.60
N GLU A 133 15.96 -7.66 14.29
CA GLU A 133 16.54 -6.37 13.84
C GLU A 133 15.98 -5.88 12.49
N GLU A 134 14.72 -6.23 12.21
CA GLU A 134 14.04 -5.89 10.96
C GLU A 134 13.30 -4.54 11.07
N ASP A 135 13.92 -3.49 10.54
CA ASP A 135 13.38 -2.13 10.49
C ASP A 135 12.68 -1.79 9.16
N ARG A 136 12.76 -2.69 8.17
CA ARG A 136 12.24 -2.45 6.81
C ARG A 136 10.88 -3.05 6.51
N VAL A 137 10.31 -3.79 7.45
CA VAL A 137 9.05 -4.51 7.30
C VAL A 137 7.93 -3.75 7.99
N ALA A 138 6.89 -3.41 7.24
CA ALA A 138 5.69 -2.78 7.79
C ALA A 138 4.73 -3.80 8.43
N ILE A 139 3.86 -3.32 9.32
CA ILE A 139 2.69 -4.08 9.79
C ILE A 139 1.45 -3.26 9.42
N LEU A 140 0.54 -3.88 8.67
CA LEU A 140 -0.71 -3.32 8.20
C LEU A 140 -1.87 -4.05 8.90
N CYS A 141 -2.90 -3.31 9.30
CA CYS A 141 -4.14 -3.83 9.84
C CYS A 141 -5.31 -3.35 8.98
N ALA A 142 -6.24 -4.25 8.65
CA ALA A 142 -7.39 -3.89 7.84
C ALA A 142 -8.54 -4.88 8.00
N PRO A 143 -9.80 -4.47 7.72
CA PRO A 143 -10.88 -5.41 7.43
C PRO A 143 -10.49 -6.36 6.29
N SER A 144 -10.94 -7.61 6.36
CA SER A 144 -10.58 -8.61 5.33
C SER A 144 -11.17 -8.34 3.94
N ASN A 145 -12.09 -7.39 3.75
CA ASN A 145 -12.52 -6.91 2.42
C ASN A 145 -11.64 -5.81 1.82
N LEU A 146 -10.71 -5.27 2.61
CA LEU A 146 -9.82 -4.17 2.24
C LEU A 146 -8.35 -4.58 2.29
N ALA A 147 -8.06 -5.87 2.21
CA ALA A 147 -6.70 -6.42 2.26
C ALA A 147 -5.79 -5.85 1.15
N GLY A 148 -6.30 -5.83 -0.08
CA GLY A 148 -5.63 -5.26 -1.23
C GLY A 148 -5.51 -3.74 -1.14
N PHE A 149 -6.58 -3.09 -0.67
CA PHE A 149 -6.58 -1.63 -0.48
C PHE A 149 -5.63 -1.17 0.63
N ALA A 150 -5.40 -1.99 1.66
CA ALA A 150 -4.41 -1.72 2.70
C ALA A 150 -2.98 -1.73 2.16
N ALA A 151 -2.64 -2.71 1.32
CA ALA A 151 -1.36 -2.75 0.62
C ALA A 151 -1.20 -1.53 -0.30
N PHE A 152 -2.26 -1.16 -1.03
CA PHE A 152 -2.27 0.07 -1.84
C PHE A 152 -2.02 1.32 -1.00
N ARG A 153 -2.75 1.50 0.11
CA ARG A 153 -2.57 2.65 1.00
C ARG A 153 -1.14 2.75 1.51
N TYR A 154 -0.55 1.64 1.92
CA TYR A 154 0.85 1.61 2.35
C TYR A 154 1.80 2.10 1.23
N ALA A 155 1.68 1.55 0.02
CA ALA A 155 2.47 2.00 -1.12
C ALA A 155 2.22 3.49 -1.44
N ALA A 156 0.97 3.93 -1.40
CA ALA A 156 0.56 5.30 -1.65
C ALA A 156 1.22 6.30 -0.69
N GLU A 157 1.21 6.00 0.61
CA GLU A 157 1.87 6.84 1.62
C GLU A 157 3.39 6.91 1.38
N ARG A 158 4.03 5.79 0.99
CA ARG A 158 5.46 5.79 0.64
C ARG A 158 5.77 6.61 -0.61
N VAL A 159 4.93 6.52 -1.64
CA VAL A 159 5.06 7.29 -2.88
C VAL A 159 4.93 8.78 -2.60
N ILE A 160 3.90 9.20 -1.87
CA ILE A 160 3.66 10.62 -1.54
C ILE A 160 4.82 11.17 -0.70
N ARG A 161 5.29 10.42 0.30
CA ARG A 161 6.39 10.85 1.16
C ARG A 161 7.71 10.97 0.41
N SER A 162 7.93 10.18 -0.63
CA SER A 162 9.16 10.20 -1.44
C SER A 162 9.10 11.16 -2.63
N ALA A 163 7.91 11.68 -2.97
CA ALA A 163 7.70 12.51 -4.15
C ALA A 163 8.54 13.79 -4.18
N PRO A 164 8.70 14.57 -3.09
CA PRO A 164 9.51 15.80 -3.12
C PRO A 164 10.97 15.53 -3.52
N ASP A 165 11.59 14.52 -2.90
CA ASP A 165 12.97 14.14 -3.17
C ASP A 165 13.12 13.61 -4.61
N ASN A 166 12.20 12.73 -5.05
CA ASN A 166 12.22 12.20 -6.41
C ASN A 166 12.04 13.29 -7.48
N ILE A 167 11.15 14.26 -7.27
CA ILE A 167 10.93 15.37 -8.20
C ILE A 167 12.18 16.25 -8.30
N ASN A 168 12.84 16.53 -7.18
CA ASN A 168 14.08 17.30 -7.18
C ASN A 168 15.17 16.59 -7.97
N GLU A 169 15.38 15.29 -7.75
CA GLU A 169 16.35 14.50 -8.50
C GLU A 169 16.03 14.43 -10.00
N LEU A 170 14.75 14.30 -10.38
CA LEU A 170 14.31 14.35 -11.77
C LEU A 170 14.64 15.70 -12.44
N ARG A 171 14.46 16.82 -11.72
CA ARG A 171 14.82 18.15 -12.22
C ARG A 171 16.34 18.30 -12.36
N GLU A 172 17.11 17.89 -11.36
CA GLU A 172 18.59 17.93 -11.40
C GLU A 172 19.16 17.13 -12.57
N ARG A 173 18.51 16.02 -12.94
CA ARG A 173 18.90 15.17 -14.08
C ARG A 173 18.28 15.58 -15.42
N GLY A 174 17.51 16.67 -15.47
CA GLY A 174 16.93 17.22 -16.70
C GLY A 174 15.71 16.47 -17.25
N PHE A 175 15.06 15.62 -16.45
CA PHE A 175 13.82 14.92 -16.83
C PHE A 175 12.56 15.76 -16.61
N LEU A 176 12.66 16.83 -15.81
CA LEU A 176 11.59 17.80 -15.56
C LEU A 176 12.13 19.22 -15.79
N PRO A 177 11.28 20.14 -16.30
CA PRO A 177 11.65 21.55 -16.47
C PRO A 177 11.85 22.29 -15.14
#